data_AF-A0A1H4E6H1-F1
#
_entry.id   AF-A0A1H4E6H1-F1
#
_cell.length_a   1.000
_cell.length_b   1.000
_cell.length_c   1.000
_cell.angle_alpha   90.00
_cell.angle_beta   90.00
_cell.angle_gamma   90.00
#
_symmetry.space_group_name_H-M   'P 1'
#
loop_
_entity.id
_entity.type
_entity.pdbx_description
1 polymer ?
#
loop_
_entity_poly.entity_id
_entity_poly.type
_entity_poly.pdbx_seq_one_letter_code
_entity_poly.pdbx_strand_id
1 'polypeptide(L)'
;MVNASWTIYWNEYSADTYLYGSEIEYRARNDVHFKNTLMPPGTVIKQWHSLTNYQAQRIEPTLPMIDGESRYRIKINVETPDKTGCLIRLVFLDRYEREAGDFTIRGDEAEFSCPLKTYSYKMQLINAGMKEFTFHSVVIEEIE
;
A
#
# COMPACT_ATOMS: atom_id res chain seq x y z
N MET A 1 -19.61 -16.38 -10.15
CA MET A 1 -18.30 -16.03 -10.69
C MET A 1 -17.39 -15.75 -9.50
N VAL A 2 -16.11 -16.11 -9.56
CA VAL A 2 -15.21 -15.89 -8.42
C VAL A 2 -14.51 -14.57 -8.66
N ASN A 3 -14.95 -13.52 -7.97
CA ASN A 3 -14.23 -12.25 -7.97
C ASN A 3 -12.85 -12.48 -7.36
N ALA A 4 -11.81 -11.99 -8.03
CA ALA A 4 -10.46 -12.15 -7.53
C ALA A 4 -10.25 -11.28 -6.29
N SER A 5 -9.59 -11.83 -5.27
CA SER A 5 -9.30 -11.15 -4.01
C SER A 5 -7.86 -11.43 -3.62
N TRP A 6 -7.13 -10.37 -3.27
CA TRP A 6 -5.72 -10.44 -2.93
C TRP A 6 -5.46 -9.74 -1.59
N THR A 7 -4.77 -10.44 -0.69
CA THR A 7 -4.36 -9.90 0.61
C THR A 7 -2.87 -9.55 0.59
N ILE A 8 -2.58 -8.27 0.81
CA ILE A 8 -1.25 -7.68 0.81
C ILE A 8 -0.80 -7.52 2.26
N TYR A 9 0.36 -8.11 2.57
CA TYR A 9 0.99 -8.05 3.89
C TYR A 9 2.24 -7.17 3.85
N TRP A 10 2.67 -6.73 5.03
CA TRP A 10 3.95 -6.05 5.20
C TRP A 10 5.03 -7.10 5.49
N ASN A 11 5.54 -7.73 4.42
CA ASN A 11 6.56 -8.76 4.55
C ASN A 11 7.94 -8.19 4.95
N GLU A 12 8.73 -8.99 5.66
CA GLU A 12 10.08 -8.67 6.11
C GLU A 12 11.10 -8.64 4.95
N TYR A 13 11.23 -7.50 4.31
CA TYR A 13 12.49 -6.99 3.79
C TYR A 13 12.37 -5.47 3.83
N SER A 14 13.28 -4.82 4.54
CA SER A 14 13.31 -3.37 4.82
C SER A 14 13.42 -2.45 3.58
N ALA A 15 13.18 -2.98 2.38
CA ALA A 15 13.08 -2.21 1.16
C ALA A 15 11.85 -1.30 1.20
N ASP A 16 12.03 -0.05 0.76
CA ASP A 16 11.01 0.98 0.67
C ASP A 16 10.20 1.24 1.95
N THR A 17 10.86 1.11 3.11
CA THR A 17 10.29 1.45 4.43
C THR A 17 11.01 2.65 5.02
N TYR A 18 10.28 3.57 5.65
CA TYR A 18 10.86 4.70 6.35
C TYR A 18 11.45 4.27 7.70
N LEU A 19 12.77 4.09 7.74
CA LEU A 19 13.50 3.59 8.92
C LEU A 19 14.02 4.68 9.87
N TYR A 20 14.09 5.93 9.44
CA TYR A 20 14.73 7.00 10.21
C TYR A 20 13.96 7.32 11.50
N GLY A 21 14.50 6.88 12.63
CA GLY A 21 13.87 7.06 13.95
C GLY A 21 12.62 6.20 14.16
N SER A 22 12.41 5.21 13.30
CA SER A 22 11.27 4.30 13.38
C SER A 22 11.64 3.03 14.12
N GLU A 23 10.78 2.61 15.04
CA GLU A 23 10.79 1.29 15.64
C GLU A 23 9.76 0.43 14.91
N ILE A 24 10.20 -0.73 14.41
CA ILE A 24 9.35 -1.66 13.66
C ILE A 24 9.50 -3.04 14.30
N GLU A 25 8.39 -3.60 14.76
CA GLU A 25 8.33 -4.93 15.35
C GLU A 25 7.45 -5.83 14.48
N TYR A 26 8.05 -6.84 13.87
CA TYR A 26 7.36 -7.85 13.07
C TYR A 26 6.92 -8.99 14.00
N ARG A 27 5.71 -8.87 14.57
CA ARG A 27 5.16 -9.86 15.52
C ARG A 27 4.63 -11.08 14.80
N ALA A 28 3.97 -10.86 13.67
CA ALA A 28 3.51 -11.90 12.75
C ALA A 28 3.36 -11.32 11.33
N ARG A 29 3.07 -12.18 10.34
CA ARG A 29 2.87 -11.76 8.95
C ARG A 29 1.76 -10.70 8.80
N ASN A 30 0.73 -10.81 9.62
CA ASN A 30 -0.43 -9.93 9.68
C ASN A 30 -0.41 -9.05 10.94
N ASP A 31 0.76 -8.84 11.54
CA ASP A 31 0.92 -8.02 12.74
C ASP A 31 2.31 -7.37 12.70
N VAL A 32 2.35 -6.20 12.08
CA VAL A 32 3.55 -5.36 12.04
C VAL A 32 3.27 -4.08 12.80
N HIS A 33 3.94 -3.92 13.92
CA HIS A 33 3.82 -2.74 14.76
C HIS A 33 4.86 -1.71 14.37
N PHE A 34 4.43 -0.46 14.16
CA PHE A 34 5.28 0.65 13.77
C PHE A 34 5.11 1.81 14.74
N LYS A 35 6.23 2.42 15.14
CA LYS A 35 6.25 3.59 16.01
C LYS A 35 7.30 4.61 15.58
N ASN A 36 6.88 5.86 15.38
CA ASN A 36 7.76 6.99 15.15
C ASN A 36 7.07 8.31 15.55
N THR A 37 7.46 8.88 16.69
CA THR A 37 6.84 10.11 17.23
C THR A 37 7.29 11.40 16.55
N LEU A 38 8.38 11.36 15.79
CA LEU A 38 9.00 12.52 15.14
C LEU A 38 8.80 12.52 13.61
N MET A 39 8.07 11.53 13.09
CA MET A 39 7.80 11.40 11.66
C MET A 39 6.91 12.56 11.17
N PRO A 40 7.36 13.34 10.16
CA PRO A 40 6.53 14.39 9.58
C PRO A 40 5.25 13.81 8.94
N PRO A 41 4.12 14.53 9.00
CA PRO A 41 2.96 14.21 8.16
C PRO A 41 3.31 14.27 6.67
N GLY A 42 2.71 13.40 5.86
CA GLY A 42 2.97 13.29 4.42
C GLY A 42 4.15 12.38 4.04
N THR A 43 4.90 11.86 5.01
CA THR A 43 5.98 10.89 4.75
C THR A 43 5.42 9.54 4.29
N VAL A 44 5.96 9.00 3.20
CA VAL A 44 5.69 7.62 2.78
C VAL A 44 6.41 6.67 3.74
N ILE A 45 5.62 5.91 4.50
CA ILE A 45 6.09 4.95 5.49
C ILE A 45 6.51 3.65 4.83
N LYS A 46 5.70 3.14 3.89
CA LYS A 46 5.95 1.89 3.19
C LYS A 46 5.42 1.96 1.76
N GLN A 47 6.15 1.34 0.83
CA GLN A 47 5.69 1.15 -0.54
C GLN A 47 5.67 -0.32 -0.95
N TRP A 48 4.67 -0.67 -1.76
CA TRP A 48 4.52 -1.96 -2.44
C TRP A 48 4.37 -1.73 -3.94
N HIS A 49 4.73 -2.73 -4.74
CA HIS A 49 4.85 -2.63 -6.20
C HIS A 49 4.17 -3.82 -6.88
N SER A 50 3.45 -3.57 -7.98
CA SER A 50 2.84 -4.62 -8.81
C SER A 50 3.80 -5.25 -9.80
N LEU A 51 4.79 -4.48 -10.24
CA LEU A 51 5.88 -4.92 -11.09
C LEU A 51 7.18 -4.43 -10.46
N THR A 52 8.12 -5.34 -10.29
CA THR A 52 9.46 -5.04 -9.78
C THR A 52 10.50 -5.57 -10.76
N ASN A 53 11.55 -4.79 -10.98
CA ASN A 53 12.71 -5.28 -11.71
C ASN A 53 13.63 -6.01 -10.73
N TYR A 54 13.46 -7.33 -10.63
CA TYR A 54 14.16 -8.18 -9.66
C TYR A 54 15.69 -8.00 -9.70
N GLN A 55 16.27 -7.74 -10.88
CA GLN A 55 17.71 -7.58 -11.06
C GLN A 55 18.27 -6.29 -10.43
N ALA A 56 17.45 -5.24 -10.31
CA ALA A 56 17.87 -3.95 -9.78
C ALA A 56 17.45 -3.75 -8.31
N GLN A 57 16.28 -4.25 -7.92
CA GLN A 57 15.66 -3.92 -6.63
C GLN A 57 15.69 -5.08 -5.63
N ARG A 58 15.83 -6.34 -6.08
CA ARG A 58 15.66 -7.55 -5.22
C ARG A 58 14.33 -7.56 -4.44
N ILE A 59 13.32 -6.85 -4.93
CA ILE A 59 11.98 -6.79 -4.34
C ILE A 59 11.10 -7.71 -5.17
N GLU A 60 10.39 -8.64 -4.52
CA GLU A 60 9.37 -9.43 -5.19
C GLU A 60 8.08 -8.60 -5.35
N PRO A 61 7.39 -8.71 -6.51
CA PRO A 61 6.12 -8.01 -6.70
C PRO A 61 5.11 -8.56 -5.70
N THR A 62 4.51 -7.66 -4.92
CA THR A 62 3.60 -8.00 -3.82
C THR A 62 2.16 -7.58 -4.10
N LEU A 63 1.95 -6.81 -5.17
CA LEU A 63 0.62 -6.38 -5.60
C LEU A 63 0.16 -7.21 -6.81
N PRO A 64 -1.13 -7.57 -6.88
CA PRO A 64 -1.69 -8.24 -8.06
C PRO A 64 -1.69 -7.32 -9.26
N MET A 65 -1.70 -7.88 -10.48
CA MET A 65 -2.00 -7.11 -11.67
C MET A 65 -3.49 -6.75 -11.69
N ILE A 66 -3.78 -5.48 -11.96
CA ILE A 66 -5.14 -4.95 -12.12
C ILE A 66 -5.27 -4.42 -13.55
N ASP A 67 -6.45 -4.60 -14.14
CA ASP A 67 -6.78 -4.09 -15.46
C ASP A 67 -7.60 -2.78 -15.37
N GLY A 68 -7.59 -1.98 -16.43
CA GLY A 68 -8.29 -0.68 -16.48
C GLY A 68 -9.75 -0.72 -16.90
N GLU A 69 -10.30 -1.90 -17.15
CA GLU A 69 -11.70 -2.11 -17.54
C GLU A 69 -12.58 -2.51 -16.35
N SER A 70 -11.96 -3.11 -15.33
CA SER A 70 -12.59 -3.58 -14.10
C SER A 70 -12.61 -2.53 -13.01
N ARG A 71 -13.53 -2.71 -12.06
CA ARG A 71 -13.59 -1.93 -10.83
C ARG A 71 -13.04 -2.76 -9.69
N TYR A 72 -12.44 -2.08 -8.73
CA TYR A 72 -11.80 -2.71 -7.58
C TYR A 72 -12.26 -2.04 -6.30
N ARG A 73 -12.26 -2.81 -5.21
CA ARG A 73 -12.45 -2.33 -3.85
C ARG A 73 -11.18 -2.57 -3.06
N ILE A 74 -10.72 -1.55 -2.36
CA ILE A 74 -9.60 -1.63 -1.41
C ILE A 74 -10.13 -1.57 0.01
N LYS A 75 -9.69 -2.50 0.86
CA LYS A 75 -9.94 -2.54 2.30
C LYS A 75 -8.62 -2.44 3.05
N ILE A 76 -8.54 -1.53 4.01
CA ILE A 76 -7.33 -1.20 4.78
C ILE A 76 -7.55 -1.66 6.21
N ASN A 77 -6.75 -2.62 6.64
CA ASN A 77 -6.75 -3.10 8.01
C ASN A 77 -5.50 -2.60 8.74
N VAL A 78 -5.63 -1.42 9.34
CA VAL A 78 -4.61 -0.76 10.15
C VAL A 78 -5.26 -0.25 11.43
N GLU A 79 -4.72 -0.66 12.57
CA GLU A 79 -5.17 -0.22 13.88
C GLU A 79 -4.30 0.93 14.38
N THR A 80 -4.94 2.01 14.83
CA THR A 80 -4.24 3.15 15.44
C THR A 80 -4.80 3.41 16.85
N PRO A 81 -3.95 3.51 17.89
CA PRO A 81 -4.41 3.77 19.26
C PRO A 81 -5.22 5.08 19.38
N ASP A 82 -4.81 6.11 18.64
CA ASP A 82 -5.39 7.46 18.72
C ASP A 82 -6.54 7.69 17.72
N LYS A 83 -6.98 6.66 16.99
CA LYS A 83 -7.88 6.79 15.82
C LYS A 83 -7.41 7.83 14.80
N THR A 84 -6.11 8.12 14.78
CA THR A 84 -5.49 8.95 13.75
C THR A 84 -5.57 8.19 12.44
N GLY A 85 -6.02 8.88 11.39
CA GLY A 85 -6.24 8.25 10.09
C GLY A 85 -4.93 7.84 9.45
N CYS A 86 -4.95 6.70 8.76
CA CYS A 86 -3.96 6.32 7.78
C CYS A 86 -4.36 6.83 6.39
N LEU A 87 -3.38 7.08 5.53
CA LEU A 87 -3.61 7.42 4.13
C LEU A 87 -2.92 6.39 3.24
N ILE A 88 -3.69 5.76 2.36
CA ILE A 88 -3.14 4.92 1.29
C ILE A 88 -3.26 5.67 -0.02
N ARG A 89 -2.18 5.71 -0.80
CA ARG A 89 -2.17 6.24 -2.17
C ARG A 89 -1.76 5.14 -3.15
N LEU A 90 -2.60 4.88 -4.14
CA LEU A 90 -2.29 4.06 -5.30
C LEU A 90 -1.80 4.99 -6.41
N VAL A 91 -0.59 4.75 -6.93
CA VAL A 91 -0.02 5.51 -8.04
C VAL A 91 0.05 4.61 -9.26
N PHE A 92 -0.72 4.95 -10.29
CA PHE A 92 -0.78 4.20 -11.55
C PHE A 92 0.29 4.71 -12.51
N LEU A 93 1.03 3.79 -13.14
CA LEU A 93 2.16 4.08 -14.00
C LEU A 93 1.93 3.51 -15.39
N ASP A 94 2.34 4.26 -16.41
CA ASP A 94 2.35 3.77 -17.79
C ASP A 94 3.56 2.86 -18.07
N ARG A 95 3.66 2.35 -19.30
CA ARG A 95 4.75 1.47 -19.75
C ARG A 95 6.15 2.12 -19.74
N TYR A 96 6.22 3.43 -19.54
CA TYR A 96 7.45 4.23 -19.46
C TYR A 96 7.71 4.72 -18.02
N GLU A 97 7.05 4.12 -17.02
CA GLU A 97 7.13 4.46 -15.60
C GLU A 97 6.68 5.89 -15.27
N ARG A 98 5.85 6.51 -16.12
CA ARG A 98 5.28 7.84 -15.86
C ARG A 98 3.96 7.72 -15.16
N GLU A 99 3.68 8.64 -14.24
CA GLU A 99 2.40 8.70 -13.53
C GLU A 99 1.25 8.91 -14.52
N ALA A 100 0.41 7.89 -14.63
CA ALA A 100 -0.79 7.88 -15.44
C ALA A 100 -1.98 8.50 -14.69
N GLY A 101 -1.95 8.41 -13.36
CA GLY A 101 -2.90 8.97 -12.40
C GLY A 101 -2.66 8.38 -11.02
N ASP A 102 -3.43 8.83 -10.03
CA ASP A 102 -3.38 8.28 -8.68
C ASP A 102 -4.77 8.22 -8.04
N PHE A 103 -4.88 7.42 -6.98
CA PHE A 103 -6.05 7.28 -6.15
C PHE A 103 -5.63 7.33 -4.69
N THR A 104 -6.22 8.23 -3.91
CA THR A 104 -5.92 8.38 -2.49
C THR A 104 -7.15 8.08 -1.65
N ILE A 105 -7.00 7.21 -0.66
CA ILE A 105 -8.03 6.86 0.30
C ILE A 105 -7.61 7.27 1.71
N ARG A 106 -8.57 7.91 2.40
CA ARG A 106 -8.51 8.22 3.83
C ARG A 106 -9.70 7.55 4.50
N GLY A 107 -9.50 6.31 4.95
CA GLY A 107 -10.56 5.46 5.47
C GLY A 107 -10.10 4.00 5.54
N ASP A 108 -11.06 3.13 5.83
CA ASP A 108 -10.93 1.68 5.89
C ASP A 108 -11.34 1.00 4.57
N GLU A 109 -12.21 1.60 3.77
CA GLU A 109 -12.67 1.01 2.50
C GLU A 109 -12.97 2.07 1.43
N ALA A 110 -12.64 1.78 0.17
CA ALA A 110 -13.13 2.54 -0.98
C ALA A 110 -13.11 1.74 -2.28
N GLU A 111 -13.87 2.20 -3.26
CA GLU A 111 -13.87 1.67 -4.62
C GLU A 111 -13.03 2.57 -5.53
N PHE A 112 -12.30 1.95 -6.46
CA PHE A 112 -11.45 2.63 -7.43
C PHE A 112 -11.43 1.89 -8.78
N SER A 113 -11.05 2.61 -9.82
CA SER A 113 -10.76 2.08 -11.15
C SER A 113 -9.41 2.61 -11.60
N CYS A 114 -8.56 1.80 -12.22
CA CYS A 114 -7.31 2.31 -12.77
C CYS A 114 -7.51 2.85 -14.19
N PRO A 115 -6.72 3.84 -14.63
CA PRO A 115 -6.75 4.31 -16.01
C PRO A 115 -6.42 3.18 -17.01
N LEU A 116 -7.06 3.16 -18.18
CA LEU A 116 -6.79 2.17 -19.25
C LEU A 116 -5.31 2.08 -19.69
N LYS A 117 -4.55 3.17 -19.51
CA LYS A 117 -3.12 3.26 -19.81
C LYS A 117 -2.21 2.70 -18.71
N THR A 118 -2.77 2.15 -17.64
CA THR A 118 -2.01 1.59 -16.51
C THR A 118 -1.29 0.33 -16.95
N TYR A 119 0.03 0.35 -16.82
CA TYR A 119 0.90 -0.80 -17.05
C TYR A 119 1.34 -1.43 -15.73
N SER A 120 1.57 -0.60 -14.71
CA SER A 120 1.91 -1.03 -13.35
C SER A 120 1.37 -0.04 -12.34
N TYR A 121 1.39 -0.39 -11.05
CA TYR A 121 1.05 0.55 -9.99
C TYR A 121 1.86 0.29 -8.73
N LYS A 122 1.86 1.29 -7.86
CA LYS A 122 2.49 1.27 -6.55
C LYS A 122 1.47 1.65 -5.49
N MET A 123 1.54 1.02 -4.33
CA MET A 123 0.74 1.39 -3.17
C MET A 123 1.65 2.03 -2.13
N GLN A 124 1.26 3.18 -1.60
CA GLN A 124 2.01 3.94 -0.61
C GLN A 124 1.19 4.07 0.66
N LEU A 125 1.75 3.62 1.78
CA LEU A 125 1.29 3.94 3.13
C LEU A 125 1.88 5.28 3.54
N ILE A 126 1.04 6.28 3.79
CA ILE A 126 1.46 7.65 4.07
C ILE A 126 1.03 8.03 5.49
N ASN A 127 1.95 8.64 6.21
CA ASN A 127 1.68 9.19 7.52
C ASN A 127 0.69 10.37 7.42
N ALA A 128 -0.47 10.26 8.06
CA ALA A 128 -1.41 11.37 8.21
C ALA A 128 -1.53 11.85 9.68
N GLY A 129 -0.40 11.83 10.40
CA GLY A 129 -0.28 12.27 11.80
C GLY A 129 -0.25 11.13 12.83
N MET A 130 -0.06 9.90 12.37
CA MET A 130 0.08 8.71 13.21
C MET A 130 1.48 8.69 13.83
N LYS A 131 1.53 8.43 15.14
CA LYS A 131 2.81 8.21 15.85
C LYS A 131 3.08 6.73 16.07
N GLU A 132 2.02 5.93 16.12
CA GLU A 132 2.05 4.50 16.42
C GLU A 132 0.86 3.85 15.71
N PHE A 133 1.08 2.70 15.08
CA PHE A 133 0.02 1.90 14.45
C PHE A 133 0.43 0.44 14.33
N THR A 134 -0.56 -0.44 14.19
CA THR A 134 -0.38 -1.85 13.86
C THR A 134 -0.97 -2.11 12.47
N PHE A 135 -0.14 -2.56 11.55
CA PHE A 135 -0.55 -2.95 10.21
C PHE A 135 -0.87 -4.44 10.17
N HIS A 136 -2.08 -4.78 9.72
CA HIS A 136 -2.47 -6.17 9.53
C HIS A 136 -2.41 -6.57 8.06
N SER A 137 -3.14 -5.86 7.20
CA SER A 137 -3.18 -6.15 5.77
C SER A 137 -3.89 -5.05 4.99
N VAL A 138 -3.65 -5.01 3.68
CA VAL A 138 -4.55 -4.37 2.72
C VAL A 138 -5.17 -5.47 1.86
N VAL A 139 -6.45 -5.40 1.56
CA VAL A 139 -7.13 -6.33 0.64
C VAL A 139 -7.58 -5.55 -0.59
N ILE A 140 -7.32 -6.09 -1.77
CA ILE A 140 -7.87 -5.60 -3.03
C ILE A 140 -8.77 -6.69 -3.58
N GLU A 141 -10.00 -6.33 -3.94
CA GLU A 141 -11.03 -7.23 -4.45
C GLU A 141 -11.56 -6.66 -5.76
N GLU A 142 -11.75 -7.50 -6.77
CA GLU A 142 -12.46 -7.13 -8.00
C GLU A 142 -13.97 -7.07 -7.74
N ILE A 143 -14.65 -6.06 -8.26
CA ILE A 143 -16.11 -5.89 -8.12
C ILE A 143 -16.78 -5.89 -9.51
N GLU A 144 -17.95 -6.53 -9.60
CA GLU A 144 -18.79 -6.58 -10.81
C GLU A 144 -19.54 -5.25 -11.03
#